data_AF-A0A954G889-F1
#
_entry.id   AF-A0A954G889-F1
#
_cell.length_a   1.000
_cell.length_b   1.000
_cell.length_c   1.000
_cell.angle_alpha   90.00
_cell.angle_beta   90.00
_cell.angle_gamma   90.00
#
_symmetry.space_group_name_H-M   'P 1'
#
loop_
_entity.id
_entity.type
_entity.pdbx_description
1 polymer ?
#
loop_
_entity_poly.entity_id
_entity_poly.type
_entity_poly.pdbx_seq_one_letter_code
_entity_poly.pdbx_strand_id
1 'polypeptide(L)' 'MTESNHQSQPAGSTDAGRPQPGTPPDYNILTPAFEKLCDVIARLRSPEGCPWDRAQTLETIKPYTLEETYELLEAIDS' A
#
# COMPACT_ATOMS: atom_id res chain seq x y z
N MET A 1 -32.30 -11.95 -41.48
CA MET A 1 -30.94 -11.47 -41.81
C MET A 1 -30.98 -9.96 -41.89
N THR A 2 -30.77 -9.30 -40.76
CA THR A 2 -30.23 -7.94 -40.67
C THR A 2 -29.71 -7.81 -39.25
N GLU A 3 -28.39 -7.77 -39.14
CA GLU A 3 -27.64 -7.63 -37.90
C GLU A 3 -27.87 -6.23 -37.35
N SER A 4 -28.48 -6.13 -36.17
CA SER A 4 -28.52 -4.88 -35.42
C SER A 4 -27.18 -4.68 -34.74
N ASN A 5 -26.38 -3.85 -35.40
CA ASN A 5 -25.07 -3.32 -35.03
C ASN A 5 -25.03 -2.84 -33.57
N HIS A 6 -24.35 -3.59 -32.70
CA HIS A 6 -24.08 -3.19 -31.32
C HIS A 6 -22.75 -2.43 -31.27
N GLN A 7 -22.79 -1.15 -31.62
CA GLN A 7 -21.66 -0.25 -31.47
C GLN A 7 -22.03 0.86 -30.47
N SER A 8 -21.79 0.60 -29.20
CA SER A 8 -21.63 1.64 -28.19
C SER A 8 -20.14 1.76 -27.87
N GLN A 9 -19.67 3.00 -27.93
CA GLN A 9 -18.30 3.51 -27.91
C GLN A 9 -17.51 3.17 -26.61
N PRO A 10 -16.17 3.39 -26.59
CA PRO A 10 -15.26 2.69 -25.70
C PRO A 10 -15.37 3.19 -24.27
N ALA A 11 -15.18 2.28 -23.31
CA ALA A 11 -15.02 2.59 -21.91
C ALA A 11 -13.94 3.68 -21.76
N GLY A 12 -14.37 4.87 -21.34
CA GLY A 12 -13.51 6.00 -21.07
C GLY A 12 -12.46 5.63 -20.01
N SER A 13 -11.21 5.98 -20.34
CA SER A 13 -10.05 6.17 -19.45
C SER A 13 -10.09 5.40 -18.13
N THR A 14 -9.48 4.22 -18.12
CA THR A 14 -9.04 3.57 -16.90
C THR A 14 -8.15 4.54 -16.10
N ASP A 15 -8.63 4.94 -14.92
CA ASP A 15 -7.81 5.38 -13.80
C ASP A 15 -6.74 4.29 -13.55
N ALA A 16 -5.57 4.44 -14.16
CA ALA A 16 -4.60 3.37 -14.38
C ALA A 16 -3.83 2.94 -13.11
N GLY A 17 -4.26 3.35 -11.92
CA GLY A 17 -3.52 3.14 -10.67
C GLY A 17 -4.34 2.65 -9.48
N ARG A 18 -5.67 2.76 -9.48
CA ARG A 18 -6.47 2.34 -8.33
C ARG A 18 -6.91 0.87 -8.46
N PRO A 19 -6.52 -0.02 -7.53
CA PRO A 19 -7.02 -1.39 -7.51
C PRO A 19 -8.55 -1.40 -7.42
N GLN A 20 -9.20 -2.22 -8.24
CA GLN A 20 -10.65 -2.40 -8.18
C GLN A 20 -11.03 -3.15 -6.89
N PRO A 21 -12.04 -2.68 -6.13
CA PRO A 21 -12.52 -3.40 -4.94
C PRO A 21 -12.85 -4.86 -5.24
N GLY A 22 -12.42 -5.76 -4.36
CA GLY A 22 -12.64 -7.21 -4.52
C GLY A 22 -11.71 -7.90 -5.52
N THR A 23 -10.78 -7.17 -6.14
CA THR A 23 -9.74 -7.77 -6.99
C THR A 23 -8.47 -7.96 -6.17
N PRO A 24 -7.83 -9.15 -6.19
CA PRO A 24 -6.52 -9.33 -5.59
C PRO A 24 -5.50 -8.37 -6.23
N PRO A 25 -4.55 -7.83 -5.46
CA PRO A 25 -3.52 -6.97 -6.02
C PRO A 25 -2.56 -7.77 -6.91
N ASP A 26 -1.84 -7.06 -7.79
CA ASP A 26 -0.72 -7.66 -8.51
C ASP A 26 0.48 -7.84 -7.57
N TYR A 27 0.69 -9.08 -7.14
CA TYR A 27 1.78 -9.43 -6.24
C TYR A 27 3.17 -9.27 -6.88
N ASN A 28 3.29 -9.27 -8.21
CA ASN A 28 4.58 -9.02 -8.86
C ASN A 28 5.04 -7.57 -8.65
N ILE A 29 4.11 -6.65 -8.37
CA ILE A 29 4.40 -5.25 -8.07
C ILE A 29 4.60 -5.06 -6.56
N LEU A 30 3.72 -5.65 -5.73
CA LEU A 30 3.76 -5.41 -4.29
C LEU A 30 4.91 -6.13 -3.57
N THR A 31 5.23 -7.37 -3.96
CA THR A 31 6.27 -8.15 -3.27
C THR A 31 7.64 -7.44 -3.30
N PRO A 32 8.16 -6.96 -4.45
CA PRO A 32 9.44 -6.24 -4.47
C PRO A 32 9.44 -4.95 -3.63
N ALA A 33 8.31 -4.24 -3.58
CA ALA A 33 8.19 -3.02 -2.77
C ALA A 33 8.22 -3.33 -1.28
N PHE A 34 7.54 -4.39 -0.85
CA PHE A 34 7.54 -4.84 0.54
C PHE A 34 8.91 -5.39 0.96
N GLU A 35 9.58 -6.16 0.10
CA GLU A 35 10.96 -6.61 0.33
C GLU A 35 11.90 -5.43 0.57
N LYS A 36 11.81 -4.38 -0.25
CA LYS A 36 12.60 -3.15 -0.08
C LYS A 36 12.31 -2.44 1.25
N LEU A 37 11.06 -2.41 1.70
CA LEU A 37 10.70 -1.89 3.03
C LEU A 37 11.37 -2.72 4.13
N CYS A 38 11.30 -4.04 4.04
CA CYS A 38 11.95 -4.94 4.99
C CYS A 38 13.47 -4.73 5.02
N ASP A 39 14.11 -4.54 3.87
CA ASP A 39 15.55 -4.25 3.78
C ASP A 39 15.93 -2.94 4.49
N VAL A 40 15.12 -1.89 4.33
CA VAL A 40 15.32 -0.62 5.04
C VAL A 40 15.21 -0.82 6.54
N ILE A 41 14.16 -1.51 7.02
CA ILE A 41 13.97 -1.79 8.44
C ILE A 41 15.15 -2.63 8.98
N ALA A 42 15.59 -3.65 8.25
CA ALA A 42 16.74 -4.48 8.63
C ALA A 42 18.02 -3.65 8.74
N ARG A 43 18.26 -2.73 7.80
CA ARG A 43 19.42 -1.83 7.84
C ARG A 43 19.36 -0.88 9.02
N LEU A 44 18.21 -0.25 9.29
CA LEU A 44 18.01 0.65 10.42
C LEU A 44 18.19 -0.06 11.76
N ARG A 45 17.76 -1.34 11.86
CA ARG A 45 17.88 -2.15 13.08
C ARG A 45 19.20 -2.94 13.18
N SER A 46 20.10 -2.82 12.21
CA SER A 46 21.42 -3.47 12.26
C SER A 46 22.30 -2.88 13.38
N PRO A 47 23.35 -3.59 13.85
CA PRO A 47 24.26 -3.09 14.89
C PRO A 47 24.82 -1.69 14.61
N GLU A 48 25.10 -1.39 13.34
CA GLU A 48 25.61 -0.08 12.86
C GLU A 48 24.50 0.87 12.37
N GLY A 49 23.23 0.48 12.54
CA GLY A 49 22.06 1.22 12.11
C GLY A 49 21.68 2.39 13.04
N CYS A 50 20.43 2.81 12.96
CA CYS A 50 19.89 3.87 13.81
C CYS A 50 19.73 3.38 15.26
N PRO A 51 20.32 4.08 16.26
CA PRO A 51 20.21 3.69 17.66
C PRO A 51 18.76 3.69 18.17
N TRP A 52 17.93 4.62 17.69
CA TRP A 52 16.53 4.72 18.09
C TRP A 52 15.72 3.53 17.56
N ASP A 53 15.86 3.18 16.28
CA ASP A 53 15.16 2.04 15.67
C ASP A 53 15.54 0.71 16.31
N ARG A 54 16.82 0.53 16.66
CA ARG A 54 17.29 -0.65 17.39
C ARG A 54 16.62 -0.82 18.76
N ALA A 55 16.41 0.30 19.47
CA ALA A 55 15.83 0.29 20.80
C ALA A 55 14.32 0.04 20.81
N GLN A 56 13.65 0.14 19.64
CA GLN A 56 12.21 -0.06 19.54
C GLN A 56 11.79 -1.50 19.86
N THR A 57 10.73 -1.60 20.66
CA THR A 57 10.01 -2.82 21.03
C THR A 57 8.53 -2.69 20.64
N LEU A 58 7.75 -3.78 20.70
CA LEU A 58 6.30 -3.68 20.44
C LEU A 58 5.60 -2.73 21.42
N GLU A 59 6.04 -2.69 22.68
CA GLU A 59 5.47 -1.78 23.68
C GLU A 59 5.74 -0.30 23.35
N THR A 60 6.94 0.02 22.83
CA THR A 60 7.26 1.40 22.45
C THR A 60 6.59 1.81 21.14
N ILE A 61 6.35 0.85 20.22
CA ILE A 61 5.70 1.10 18.92
C ILE A 61 4.17 1.26 19.05
N LYS A 62 3.56 0.58 20.03
CA LYS A 62 2.11 0.56 20.23
C LYS A 62 1.42 1.95 20.23
N PRO A 63 1.86 2.97 20.98
CA PRO A 63 1.21 4.28 20.94
C PRO A 63 1.28 4.93 19.55
N TYR A 64 2.41 4.85 18.86
CA TYR A 64 2.55 5.38 17.50
C TYR A 64 1.66 4.65 16.49
N THR A 65 1.50 3.34 16.65
CA THR A 65 0.57 2.57 15.79
C THR A 65 -0.88 3.06 15.94
N LEU A 66 -1.27 3.47 17.14
CA LEU A 66 -2.60 4.04 17.39
C LEU A 66 -2.74 5.42 16.74
N GLU A 67 -1.74 6.29 16.90
CA GLU A 67 -1.71 7.62 16.28
C GLU A 67 -1.85 7.53 14.76
N GLU A 68 -1.00 6.72 14.10
CA GLU A 68 -1.04 6.49 12.65
C GLU A 68 -2.38 5.91 12.17
N THR A 69 -3.08 5.13 13.02
CA THR A 69 -4.42 4.63 12.70
C THR A 69 -5.43 5.78 12.66
N TYR A 70 -5.35 6.72 13.60
CA TYR A 70 -6.23 7.89 13.59
C TYR A 70 -5.92 8.83 12.42
N GLU A 71 -4.65 9.04 12.10
CA GLU A 71 -4.24 9.82 10.92
C GLU A 71 -4.74 9.17 9.62
N LEU A 72 -4.68 7.85 9.52
CA LEU A 72 -5.25 7.12 8.38
C LEU A 72 -6.77 7.33 8.27
N LEU A 73 -7.50 7.26 9.38
CA LEU A 73 -8.96 7.50 9.39
C LEU A 73 -9.29 8.93 8.95
N GLU A 74 -8.54 9.92 9.45
CA GLU A 74 -8.69 11.31 9.04
C GLU A 74 -8.47 11.49 7.53
N ALA A 75 -7.43 10.86 6.97
CA ALA A 75 -7.14 10.92 5.53
C ALA A 75 -8.20 10.22 4.66
N ILE A 76 -8.96 9.27 5.21
CA ILE A 76 -10.09 8.63 4.52
C ILE A 76 -11.31 9.56 4.49
N ASP A 77 -11.53 10.32 5.57
CA ASP A 77 -12.70 11.20 5.73
C ASP A 77 -12.53 12.57 5.04
N SER A 78 -11.32 12.92 4.60
CA SER A 78 -10.97 14.19 3.90
C SER A 78 -11.25 14.15 2.40
#